data_AF-A0A8E7UFC1-F1
#
_entry.id   AF-A0A8E7UFC1-F1
#
_cell.length_a   1.000
_cell.length_b   1.000
_cell.length_c   1.000
_cell.angle_alpha   90.00
_cell.angle_beta   90.00
_cell.angle_gamma   90.00
#
_symmetry.space_group_name_H-M   'P 1'
#
loop_
_entity.id
_entity.type
_entity.pdbx_description
1 polymer ?
#
loop_
_entity_poly.entity_id
_entity_poly.type
_entity_poly.pdbx_seq_one_letter_code
_entity_poly.pdbx_strand_id
1 'polypeptide(L)'
;MLKLYLITLNCFLAIICYLITFEIYKIFNYYRLISYKLPYNQKTLEKTINLSKVYMNYKEWLFSIFTLEKYIQYNYISLSKPCNTLGFCYYNTKNYNFAEYYYNKAIDKEPNNTIFLSNLAEIYVMNKEYQKAKQIYEKVINIDKNNKKAERQLLIINRLI
;
A
#
# COMPACT_ATOMS: atom_id res chain seq x y z
N MET A 1 -19.00 43.19 -10.52
CA MET A 1 -19.39 41.77 -10.33
C MET A 1 -18.19 40.84 -10.27
N LEU A 2 -17.34 40.75 -11.30
CA LEU A 2 -16.18 39.83 -11.32
C LEU A 2 -15.18 40.01 -10.15
N LYS A 3 -14.84 41.26 -9.80
CA LYS A 3 -13.91 41.55 -8.68
C LYS A 3 -14.44 41.08 -7.32
N LEU A 4 -15.73 41.25 -7.07
CA LEU A 4 -16.35 40.81 -5.81
C LEU A 4 -16.37 39.28 -5.70
N TYR A 5 -16.68 38.60 -6.82
CA TYR A 5 -16.64 37.14 -6.91
C TYR A 5 -15.23 36.58 -6.65
N LEU A 6 -14.19 37.18 -7.24
CA LEU A 6 -12.80 36.76 -7.03
C LEU A 6 -12.35 36.94 -5.58
N ILE A 7 -12.77 38.02 -4.91
CA ILE A 7 -12.47 38.25 -3.49
C ILE A 7 -13.13 37.19 -2.62
N THR A 8 -14.42 36.89 -2.85
CA THR A 8 -15.13 35.86 -2.09
C THR A 8 -14.54 34.47 -2.30
N LEU A 9 -14.11 34.15 -3.53
CA LEU A 9 -13.47 32.88 -3.86
C LEU A 9 -12.11 32.74 -3.17
N ASN A 10 -11.29 33.80 -3.18
CA ASN A 10 -9.98 33.80 -2.52
C ASN A 10 -10.10 33.67 -0.99
N CYS A 11 -11.07 34.33 -0.37
CA CYS A 11 -11.34 34.17 1.06
C CYS A 11 -11.72 32.72 1.40
N PHE A 12 -12.56 32.10 0.58
CA PHE A 12 -12.94 30.69 0.76
C PHE A 12 -11.76 29.74 0.58
N LEU A 13 -10.92 29.97 -0.44
CA LEU A 13 -9.72 29.17 -0.70
C LEU A 13 -8.71 29.29 0.44
N ALA A 14 -8.52 30.49 1.00
CA ALA A 14 -7.62 30.73 2.11
C ALA A 14 -8.03 29.95 3.37
N ILE A 15 -9.33 29.87 3.65
CA ILE A 15 -9.87 29.08 4.77
C ILE A 15 -9.58 27.59 4.55
N ILE A 16 -9.81 27.07 3.35
CA ILE A 16 -9.50 25.68 3.00
C ILE A 16 -7.99 25.39 3.16
N CYS A 17 -7.14 26.26 2.62
CA CYS A 17 -5.69 26.12 2.76
C CYS A 17 -5.24 26.12 4.23
N TYR A 18 -5.81 26.99 5.06
CA TYR A 18 -5.52 27.02 6.50
C TYR A 18 -5.92 25.70 7.18
N LEU A 19 -7.12 25.17 6.90
CA LEU A 19 -7.59 23.91 7.48
C LEU A 19 -6.70 22.73 7.08
N ILE A 20 -6.31 22.65 5.80
CA ILE A 20 -5.39 21.61 5.30
C ILE A 20 -4.03 21.73 6.00
N THR A 21 -3.48 22.95 6.09
CA THR A 21 -2.18 23.18 6.72
C THR A 21 -2.20 22.81 8.21
N PHE A 22 -3.30 23.10 8.90
CA PHE A 22 -3.48 22.77 10.31
C PHE A 22 -3.53 21.25 10.55
N GLU A 23 -4.24 20.49 9.70
CA GLU A 23 -4.27 19.03 9.80
C GLU A 23 -2.91 18.40 9.47
N ILE A 24 -2.20 18.92 8.45
CA ILE A 24 -0.82 18.51 8.14
C ILE A 24 0.11 18.76 9.35
N TYR A 25 -0.02 19.92 10.00
CA TYR A 25 0.79 20.27 11.16
C TYR A 25 0.53 19.34 12.36
N LYS A 26 -0.73 18.97 12.62
CA LYS A 26 -1.07 17.97 13.65
C LYS A 26 -0.42 16.63 13.35
N ILE A 27 -0.54 16.14 12.11
CA ILE A 27 0.05 14.87 11.68
C ILE A 27 1.58 14.93 11.85
N PHE A 28 2.22 16.03 11.46
CA PHE A 28 3.65 16.23 11.62
C PHE A 28 4.11 16.20 13.09
N ASN A 29 3.39 16.87 13.98
CA ASN A 29 3.71 16.86 15.41
C ASN A 29 3.48 15.49 16.05
N TYR A 30 2.42 14.79 15.65
CA TYR A 30 2.17 13.43 16.08
C TYR A 30 3.31 12.50 15.63
N TYR A 31 3.77 12.66 14.38
CA TYR A 31 4.94 11.95 13.85
C TYR A 31 6.21 12.21 14.68
N ARG A 32 6.50 13.47 15.02
CA ARG A 32 7.67 13.86 15.82
C ARG A 32 7.66 13.25 17.23
N LEU A 33 6.49 13.18 17.87
CA LEU A 33 6.36 12.62 19.22
C LEU A 33 6.53 11.09 19.24
N ILE A 34 6.07 10.43 18.18
CA ILE A 34 6.15 8.97 18.06
C ILE A 34 7.57 8.53 17.63
N SER A 35 8.30 9.30 16.82
CA SER A 35 9.68 8.96 16.44
C SER A 35 10.64 8.94 17.63
N TYR A 36 10.41 9.80 18.63
CA TYR A 36 11.29 9.93 19.79
C TYR A 36 11.20 8.77 20.82
N LYS A 37 10.09 8.01 20.85
CA LYS A 37 9.75 7.11 21.99
C LYS A 37 10.02 5.61 21.82
N LEU A 38 10.43 5.12 20.66
CA LEU A 38 10.46 3.67 20.38
C LEU A 38 11.89 3.10 20.31
N PRO A 39 12.36 2.33 21.32
CA PRO A 39 13.62 1.59 21.22
C PRO A 39 13.48 0.44 20.20
N TYR A 40 14.52 0.25 19.38
CA TYR A 40 14.41 -0.39 18.06
C TYR A 40 15.15 -1.74 18.02
N ASN A 41 14.41 -2.86 17.88
CA ASN A 41 14.95 -4.22 17.81
C ASN A 41 14.01 -5.19 17.02
N GLN A 42 14.40 -6.46 16.84
CA GLN A 42 13.61 -7.47 16.11
C GLN A 42 12.22 -7.75 16.74
N LYS A 43 12.09 -7.62 18.06
CA LYS A 43 10.78 -7.65 18.75
C LYS A 43 9.90 -6.48 18.31
N THR A 44 10.49 -5.33 17.99
CA THR A 44 9.78 -4.18 17.42
C THR A 44 9.20 -4.50 16.03
N LEU A 45 9.88 -5.29 15.18
CA LEU A 45 9.34 -5.73 13.87
C LEU A 45 8.06 -6.55 14.04
N GLU A 46 8.11 -7.60 14.85
CA GLU A 46 6.98 -8.50 15.05
C GLU A 46 5.79 -7.76 15.70
N LYS A 47 6.07 -6.88 16.66
CA LYS A 47 5.08 -5.99 17.26
C LYS A 47 4.44 -5.05 16.24
N THR A 48 5.24 -4.45 15.35
CA THR A 48 4.71 -3.54 14.31
C THR A 48 3.87 -4.29 13.28
N ILE A 49 4.29 -5.47 12.82
CA ILE A 49 3.49 -6.30 11.92
C ILE A 49 2.18 -6.73 12.58
N ASN A 50 2.22 -7.11 13.86
CA ASN A 50 1.00 -7.51 14.56
C ASN A 50 0.05 -6.33 14.74
N LEU A 51 0.58 -5.15 15.06
CA LEU A 51 -0.22 -3.92 15.11
C LEU A 51 -0.81 -3.55 13.73
N SER A 52 -0.02 -3.66 12.66
CA SER A 52 -0.52 -3.38 11.31
C SER A 52 -1.63 -4.36 10.91
N LYS A 53 -1.50 -5.65 11.26
CA LYS A 53 -2.58 -6.64 11.08
C LYS A 53 -3.84 -6.27 11.84
N VAL A 54 -3.73 -5.78 13.07
CA VAL A 54 -4.88 -5.30 13.85
C VAL A 54 -5.56 -4.16 13.10
N TYR A 55 -4.81 -3.14 12.67
CA TYR A 55 -5.37 -2.05 11.87
C TYR A 55 -6.01 -2.53 10.57
N MET A 56 -5.39 -3.45 9.85
CA MET A 56 -5.95 -4.05 8.65
C MET A 56 -7.27 -4.79 8.92
N ASN A 57 -7.38 -5.50 10.04
CA ASN A 57 -8.62 -6.19 10.42
C ASN A 57 -9.77 -5.20 10.65
N TYR A 58 -9.48 -4.03 11.23
CA TYR A 58 -10.44 -2.94 11.40
C TYR A 58 -10.58 -2.06 10.13
N LYS A 59 -9.92 -2.42 9.02
CA LYS A 59 -9.86 -1.65 7.76
C LYS A 59 -9.29 -0.23 7.93
N GLU A 60 -8.50 -0.03 8.98
CA GLU A 60 -7.77 1.20 9.27
C GLU A 60 -6.49 1.27 8.43
N TRP A 61 -6.65 1.29 7.10
CA TRP A 61 -5.55 1.16 6.14
C TRP A 61 -4.48 2.24 6.29
N LEU A 62 -4.87 3.49 6.55
CA LEU A 62 -3.94 4.61 6.70
C LEU A 62 -3.07 4.48 7.95
N PHE A 63 -3.63 4.01 9.07
CA PHE A 63 -2.85 3.74 10.29
C PHE A 63 -1.87 2.57 10.08
N SER A 64 -2.31 1.53 9.36
CA SER A 64 -1.42 0.43 8.94
C SER A 64 -0.27 0.93 8.05
N ILE A 65 -0.55 1.77 7.04
CA ILE A 65 0.47 2.38 6.17
C ILE A 65 1.45 3.19 7.02
N PHE A 66 0.95 4.10 7.85
CA PHE A 66 1.79 4.96 8.68
C PHE A 66 2.73 4.16 9.59
N THR A 67 2.22 3.12 10.24
CA THR A 67 3.05 2.28 11.14
C THR A 67 4.14 1.51 10.40
N LEU A 68 3.82 0.96 9.22
CA LEU A 68 4.77 0.19 8.41
C LEU A 68 5.78 1.08 7.68
N GLU A 69 5.37 2.23 7.13
CA GLU A 69 6.29 3.20 6.51
C GLU A 69 7.30 3.73 7.53
N LYS A 70 6.83 4.07 8.73
CA LYS A 70 7.72 4.44 9.82
C LYS A 70 8.74 3.33 10.05
N TYR A 71 8.32 2.08 10.13
CA TYR A 71 9.25 0.99 10.36
C TYR A 71 10.31 0.86 9.25
N ILE A 72 9.90 0.95 7.98
CA ILE A 72 10.80 0.84 6.81
C ILE A 72 11.76 2.02 6.70
N GLN A 73 11.33 3.25 7.03
CA GLN A 73 12.18 4.44 6.97
C GLN A 73 13.43 4.32 7.87
N TYR A 74 13.30 3.69 9.04
CA TYR A 74 14.40 3.51 9.99
C TYR A 74 15.18 2.20 9.82
N ASN A 75 14.68 1.24 9.02
CA ASN A 75 15.39 0.01 8.66
C ASN A 75 15.46 -0.12 7.13
N TYR A 76 16.65 0.11 6.58
CA TYR A 76 16.98 -0.20 5.18
C TYR A 76 16.99 -1.71 4.86
N ILE A 77 16.52 -2.55 5.78
CA ILE A 77 16.63 -4.00 5.71
C ILE A 77 15.38 -4.56 5.01
N SER A 78 15.56 -4.84 3.72
CA SER A 78 15.20 -6.06 2.99
C SER A 78 14.10 -7.00 3.53
N LEU A 79 12.97 -6.48 4.01
CA LEU A 79 11.88 -7.32 4.51
C LEU A 79 10.75 -7.39 3.47
N SER A 80 10.60 -8.58 2.90
CA SER A 80 9.59 -8.93 1.90
C SER A 80 8.16 -8.80 2.44
N LYS A 81 7.91 -9.32 3.65
CA LYS A 81 6.57 -9.35 4.28
C LYS A 81 6.00 -7.95 4.57
N PRO A 82 6.69 -7.02 5.26
CA PRO A 82 6.22 -5.65 5.46
C PRO A 82 5.95 -4.91 4.15
N CYS A 83 6.82 -5.06 3.14
CA CYS A 83 6.60 -4.45 1.82
C CYS A 83 5.31 -4.97 1.19
N ASN A 84 5.07 -6.29 1.22
CA ASN A 84 3.82 -6.85 0.71
C ASN A 84 2.59 -6.38 1.53
N THR A 85 2.69 -6.32 2.85
CA THR A 85 1.61 -5.80 3.70
C THR A 85 1.31 -4.33 3.40
N LEU A 86 2.34 -3.52 3.17
CA LEU A 86 2.19 -2.12 2.79
C LEU A 86 1.54 -2.00 1.41
N GLY A 87 1.98 -2.80 0.44
CA GLY A 87 1.37 -2.87 -0.89
C GLY A 87 -0.12 -3.21 -0.82
N PHE A 88 -0.49 -4.16 0.05
CA PHE A 88 -1.88 -4.51 0.30
C PHE A 88 -2.69 -3.36 0.89
N CYS A 89 -2.12 -2.60 1.84
CA CYS A 89 -2.81 -1.44 2.39
C CYS A 89 -3.00 -0.35 1.30
N TYR A 90 -1.98 -0.09 0.48
CA TYR A 90 -2.11 0.86 -0.63
C TYR A 90 -3.15 0.43 -1.66
N TYR A 91 -3.20 -0.86 -1.99
CA TYR A 91 -4.22 -1.43 -2.86
C TYR A 91 -5.64 -1.15 -2.33
N ASN A 92 -5.89 -1.37 -1.04
CA ASN A 92 -7.18 -1.09 -0.41
C ASN A 92 -7.52 0.40 -0.34
N THR A 93 -6.51 1.28 -0.37
CA THR A 93 -6.69 2.74 -0.51
C THR A 93 -6.76 3.21 -1.97
N LYS A 94 -6.80 2.30 -2.95
CA LYS A 94 -6.80 2.56 -4.40
C LYS A 94 -5.56 3.30 -4.93
N ASN A 95 -4.47 3.28 -4.17
CA ASN A 95 -3.18 3.85 -4.57
C ASN A 95 -2.34 2.78 -5.29
N TYR A 96 -2.78 2.38 -6.48
CA TYR A 96 -2.21 1.21 -7.18
C TYR A 96 -0.73 1.37 -7.55
N ASN A 97 -0.26 2.57 -7.86
CA ASN A 97 1.16 2.83 -8.17
C ASN A 97 2.06 2.51 -6.97
N PHE A 98 1.67 2.94 -5.77
CA PHE A 98 2.40 2.61 -4.54
C PHE A 98 2.26 1.13 -4.20
N ALA A 99 1.07 0.56 -4.41
CA ALA A 99 0.85 -0.87 -4.19
C ALA A 99 1.80 -1.73 -5.05
N GLU A 100 1.91 -1.42 -6.35
CA GLU A 100 2.81 -2.08 -7.28
C GLU A 100 4.27 -1.92 -6.87
N TYR A 101 4.70 -0.70 -6.53
CA TYR A 101 6.06 -0.43 -6.06
C TYR A 101 6.46 -1.32 -4.88
N TYR A 102 5.58 -1.41 -3.87
CA TYR A 102 5.87 -2.19 -2.66
C TYR A 102 5.73 -3.70 -2.86
N TYR A 103 4.83 -4.16 -3.74
CA TYR A 103 4.81 -5.58 -4.14
C TYR A 103 6.07 -5.97 -4.90
N ASN A 104 6.55 -5.14 -5.83
CA ASN A 104 7.80 -5.40 -6.55
C ASN A 104 8.99 -5.48 -5.58
N LYS A 105 9.10 -4.57 -4.61
CA LYS A 105 10.11 -4.68 -3.54
C LYS A 105 10.04 -6.00 -2.75
N ALA A 106 8.83 -6.52 -2.51
CA ALA A 106 8.66 -7.81 -1.84
C ALA A 106 9.11 -8.98 -2.74
N ILE A 107 8.77 -8.93 -4.03
CA ILE A 107 9.13 -9.92 -5.05
C ILE A 107 10.65 -9.93 -5.30
N ASP A 108 11.32 -8.77 -5.30
CA ASP A 108 12.78 -8.69 -5.43
C ASP A 108 13.52 -9.48 -4.35
N LYS A 109 12.88 -9.68 -3.18
CA LYS A 109 13.43 -10.47 -2.07
C LYS A 109 12.97 -11.92 -2.09
N GLU A 110 11.72 -12.17 -2.45
CA GLU A 110 11.16 -13.51 -2.55
C GLU A 110 10.45 -13.70 -3.91
N PRO A 111 11.21 -13.93 -4.99
CA PRO A 111 10.69 -13.87 -6.35
C PRO A 111 9.72 -15.01 -6.71
N ASN A 112 9.70 -16.05 -5.88
CA ASN A 112 8.85 -17.24 -6.02
C ASN A 112 7.73 -17.29 -4.98
N ASN A 113 7.51 -16.23 -4.20
CA ASN A 113 6.41 -16.19 -3.26
C ASN A 113 5.09 -15.96 -4.02
N THR A 114 4.27 -17.00 -4.11
CA THR A 114 3.02 -17.01 -4.86
C THR A 114 2.01 -15.99 -4.35
N ILE A 115 2.05 -15.63 -3.07
CA ILE A 115 1.18 -14.61 -2.48
C ILE A 115 1.54 -13.23 -3.04
N PHE A 116 2.83 -12.88 -3.08
CA PHE A 116 3.29 -11.57 -3.56
C PHE A 116 3.02 -11.42 -5.06
N LEU A 117 3.29 -12.48 -5.82
CA LEU A 117 2.97 -12.53 -7.25
C LEU A 117 1.46 -12.38 -7.48
N SER A 118 0.62 -13.11 -6.74
CA SER A 118 -0.84 -13.01 -6.87
C SER A 118 -1.35 -11.60 -6.57
N ASN A 119 -0.78 -10.95 -5.55
CA ASN A 119 -1.14 -9.58 -5.18
C ASN A 119 -0.77 -8.56 -6.27
N LEU A 120 0.40 -8.71 -6.90
CA LEU A 120 0.80 -7.88 -8.05
C LEU A 120 -0.10 -8.14 -9.26
N ALA A 121 -0.42 -9.40 -9.56
CA ALA A 121 -1.31 -9.75 -10.66
C ALA A 121 -2.70 -9.13 -10.49
N GLU A 122 -3.20 -9.04 -9.26
CA GLU A 122 -4.47 -8.39 -8.95
C GLU A 122 -4.47 -6.90 -9.31
N ILE A 123 -3.34 -6.18 -9.10
CA ILE A 123 -3.19 -4.80 -9.58
C ILE A 123 -3.33 -4.72 -11.10
N TYR A 124 -2.66 -5.60 -11.83
CA TYR A 124 -2.74 -5.58 -13.30
C TYR A 124 -4.14 -5.93 -13.81
N VAL A 125 -4.88 -6.81 -13.13
CA VAL A 125 -6.30 -7.02 -13.43
C VAL A 125 -7.11 -5.74 -13.22
N MET A 126 -6.91 -5.04 -12.10
CA MET A 126 -7.62 -3.78 -11.81
C MET A 126 -7.31 -2.67 -12.82
N ASN A 127 -6.08 -2.63 -13.33
CA ASN A 127 -5.66 -1.69 -14.38
C ASN A 127 -6.03 -2.14 -15.80
N LYS A 128 -6.73 -3.28 -15.96
CA LYS A 128 -7.05 -3.90 -17.26
C LYS A 128 -5.82 -4.30 -18.08
N GLU A 129 -4.66 -4.43 -17.44
CA GLU A 129 -3.41 -4.91 -18.03
C GLU A 129 -3.40 -6.45 -18.05
N TYR A 130 -4.41 -7.03 -18.70
CA TYR A 130 -4.71 -8.47 -18.60
C TYR A 130 -3.58 -9.37 -19.09
N GLN A 131 -2.81 -8.94 -20.10
CA GLN A 131 -1.65 -9.69 -20.59
C GLN A 131 -0.55 -9.81 -19.53
N LYS A 132 -0.26 -8.74 -18.78
CA LYS A 132 0.71 -8.79 -17.67
C LYS A 132 0.19 -9.64 -16.52
N ALA A 133 -1.09 -9.49 -16.18
CA ALA A 133 -1.73 -10.31 -15.15
C ALA A 133 -1.65 -11.80 -15.49
N LYS A 134 -1.92 -12.17 -16.76
CA LYS A 134 -1.81 -13.53 -17.27
C LYS A 134 -0.42 -14.13 -17.04
N GLN A 135 0.63 -13.42 -17.46
CA GLN A 135 2.02 -13.88 -17.29
C GLN A 135 2.36 -14.16 -15.83
N ILE A 136 1.89 -13.31 -14.90
CA ILE A 136 2.14 -13.52 -13.48
C ILE A 136 1.34 -14.70 -12.94
N TYR A 137 0.06 -14.85 -13.28
CA TYR A 137 -0.73 -16.01 -12.84
C TYR A 137 -0.19 -17.33 -13.40
N GLU A 138 0.31 -17.35 -14.64
CA GLU A 138 1.01 -18.51 -15.21
C GLU A 138 2.29 -18.82 -14.40
N LYS A 139 3.07 -17.80 -14.02
CA LYS A 139 4.22 -17.98 -13.12
C LYS A 139 3.80 -18.56 -11.76
N VAL A 140 2.69 -18.08 -11.18
CA VAL A 140 2.15 -18.62 -9.92
C VAL A 140 1.80 -20.10 -10.05
N ILE A 141 1.11 -20.50 -11.12
CA ILE A 141 0.74 -21.90 -11.38
C ILE A 141 1.98 -22.78 -11.62
N ASN A 142 3.01 -22.23 -12.28
CA ASN A 142 4.26 -22.96 -12.47
C ASN A 142 4.98 -23.25 -11.14
N ILE A 143 4.90 -22.34 -10.16
CA ILE A 143 5.49 -22.52 -8.83
C ILE A 143 4.60 -23.42 -7.96
N ASP A 144 3.29 -23.17 -7.95
CA ASP A 144 2.29 -23.91 -7.19
C ASP A 144 1.18 -24.38 -8.14
N LYS A 145 1.34 -25.62 -8.62
CA LYS A 145 0.45 -26.24 -9.60
C LYS A 145 -0.97 -26.42 -9.09
N ASN A 146 -1.20 -26.36 -7.78
CA ASN A 146 -2.52 -26.55 -7.17
C ASN A 146 -3.15 -25.22 -6.71
N ASN A 147 -2.63 -24.08 -7.18
CA ASN A 147 -3.13 -22.77 -6.81
C ASN A 147 -4.48 -22.46 -7.49
N LYS A 148 -5.56 -22.98 -6.92
CA LYS A 148 -6.94 -22.81 -7.42
C LYS A 148 -7.33 -21.34 -7.63
N LYS A 149 -6.79 -20.41 -6.82
CA LYS A 149 -7.06 -18.98 -6.97
C LYS A 149 -6.45 -18.47 -8.28
N ALA A 150 -5.19 -18.79 -8.55
CA ALA A 150 -4.51 -18.40 -9.78
C ALA A 150 -5.14 -19.04 -11.01
N GLU A 151 -5.50 -20.32 -10.97
CA GLU A 151 -6.20 -21.01 -12.07
C GLU A 151 -7.52 -20.32 -12.42
N ARG A 152 -8.34 -20.01 -11.41
CA ARG A 152 -9.61 -19.31 -11.60
C ARG A 152 -9.40 -17.94 -12.22
N GLN A 153 -8.41 -17.18 -11.75
CA GLN A 153 -8.11 -15.85 -12.29
C GLN A 153 -7.61 -15.92 -13.73
N LEU A 154 -6.74 -16.89 -14.05
CA LEU A 154 -6.25 -17.12 -15.40
C LEU A 154 -7.39 -17.46 -16.37
N LEU A 155 -8.35 -18.29 -15.96
CA LEU A 155 -9.53 -18.61 -16.75
C LEU A 155 -10.41 -17.39 -17.01
N ILE A 156 -10.59 -16.51 -16.02
CA ILE A 156 -11.32 -15.25 -16.19
C ILE A 156 -10.57 -14.33 -17.17
N ILE A 157 -9.27 -14.15 -16.99
CA ILE A 157 -8.43 -13.30 -17.84
C ILE A 157 -8.46 -13.76 -19.31
N ASN A 158 -8.37 -15.08 -19.56
CA ASN A 158 -8.43 -15.64 -20.92
C ASN A 158 -9.79 -15.42 -21.62
N ARG A 159 -10.85 -15.05 -20.89
CA ARG A 159 -12.14 -14.68 -21.49
C ARG A 159 -12.25 -13.17 -21.78
N LEU A 160 -11.35 -12.37 -21.21
CA LEU A 160 -11.34 -10.91 -21.32
C LEU A 160 -10.38 -10.38 -22.40
N ILE A 161 -9.50 -11.25 -22.92
CA ILE A 161 -8.57 -10.98 -24.02
C ILE A 161 -9.01 -11.83 -25.20
#